data_AF-A0A959CBW7-F1
#
_entry.id   AF-A0A959CBW7-F1
#
_cell.length_a   1.000
_cell.length_b   1.000
_cell.length_c   1.000
_cell.angle_alpha   90.00
_cell.angle_beta   90.00
_cell.angle_gamma   90.00
#
_symmetry.space_group_name_H-M   'P 1'
#
loop_
_entity.id
_entity.type
_entity.pdbx_description
1 polymer ?
#
loop_
_entity_poly.entity_id
_entity_poly.type
_entity_poly.pdbx_seq_one_letter_code
_entity_poly.pdbx_strand_id
1 'polypeptide(L)'
;MKNTYYDLVAQTFDFPQDGFSLQNHRLLFNEIDVYELIQKYGSPLKLTYLPKIGEKIQTARKLFRDAIQRYGYTGKYVYCYCTKSSHFAFVLNEVLENGTQLETSSAFDIDLIWRLYKLGKINKGTTIINNGYKPRGYVQR
;
A
#
# COMPACT_ATOMS: atom_id res chain seq x y z
N MET A 1 9.55 36.40 17.38
CA MET A 1 9.11 36.30 15.97
C MET A 1 9.57 34.94 15.47
N LYS A 2 8.65 34.03 15.13
CA LYS A 2 8.97 32.70 14.61
C LYS A 2 9.14 32.82 13.10
N ASN A 3 10.39 32.93 12.63
CA ASN A 3 10.72 33.28 11.24
C ASN A 3 11.50 32.17 10.52
N THR A 4 11.62 30.97 11.11
CA THR A 4 12.38 29.88 10.51
C THR A 4 11.47 28.89 9.79
N TYR A 5 12.01 28.20 8.78
CA TYR A 5 11.31 27.09 8.12
C TYR A 5 10.95 25.98 9.12
N TYR A 6 11.77 25.78 10.14
CA TYR A 6 11.49 24.84 11.23
C TYR A 6 10.22 25.22 12.00
N ASP A 7 10.03 26.50 12.31
CA ASP A 7 8.82 26.97 12.99
C ASP A 7 7.57 26.76 12.15
N LEU A 8 7.66 27.00 10.83
CA LEU A 8 6.57 26.74 9.89
C LEU A 8 6.21 25.25 9.85
N VAL A 9 7.21 24.37 9.76
CA VAL A 9 7.00 22.93 9.76
C VAL A 9 6.37 22.47 11.08
N ALA A 10 6.88 22.93 12.22
CA ALA A 10 6.36 22.58 13.54
C ALA A 10 4.94 23.12 13.83
N GLN A 11 4.54 24.21 13.16
CA GLN A 11 3.19 24.77 13.27
C GLN A 11 2.19 24.14 12.30
N THR A 12 2.66 23.68 11.14
CA THR A 12 1.79 23.23 10.04
C THR A 12 1.67 21.71 9.98
N PHE A 13 2.66 20.99 10.50
CA PHE A 13 2.72 19.53 10.44
C PHE A 13 3.02 18.96 11.83
N ASP A 14 2.30 17.90 12.21
CA ASP A 14 2.77 17.01 13.27
C ASP A 14 4.03 16.31 12.73
N PHE A 15 5.18 16.72 13.25
CA PHE A 15 6.47 16.12 12.93
C PHE A 15 7.14 15.61 14.21
N PRO A 16 7.63 14.35 14.22
CA PRO A 16 7.66 13.42 13.09
C PRO A 16 6.31 12.69 12.87
N GLN A 17 6.02 12.35 11.60
CA GLN A 17 4.84 11.56 11.22
C GLN A 17 5.01 10.07 11.57
N ASP A 18 3.91 9.31 11.56
CA ASP A 18 3.91 7.84 11.73
C ASP A 18 4.98 7.18 10.82
N GLY A 19 5.87 6.41 11.44
CA GLY A 19 6.98 5.73 10.77
C GLY A 19 8.25 6.58 10.58
N PHE A 20 8.27 7.84 11.00
CA PHE A 20 9.49 8.66 11.04
C PHE A 20 9.88 9.00 12.48
N SER A 21 11.18 9.11 12.73
CA SER A 21 11.70 9.64 13.98
C SER A 21 13.06 10.33 13.77
N LEU A 22 13.45 11.15 14.73
CA LEU A 22 14.77 11.77 14.77
C LEU A 22 15.57 11.21 15.95
N GLN A 23 16.78 10.74 15.68
CA GLN A 23 17.74 10.35 16.71
C GLN A 23 19.10 10.96 16.38
N ASN A 24 19.67 11.75 17.29
CA ASN A 24 20.97 12.40 17.10
C ASN A 24 21.09 13.18 15.78
N HIS A 25 20.05 13.94 15.41
CA HIS A 25 19.94 14.68 14.13
C HIS A 25 19.92 13.81 12.87
N ARG A 26 19.62 12.51 12.99
CA ARG A 26 19.48 11.58 11.87
C ARG A 26 18.03 11.16 11.72
N LEU A 27 17.56 11.09 10.48
CA LEU A 27 16.21 10.67 10.15
C LEU A 27 16.15 9.14 10.09
N LEU A 28 15.27 8.57 10.91
CA LEU A 28 14.94 7.16 10.88
C LEU A 28 13.58 7.01 10.17
N PHE A 29 13.48 6.01 9.30
CA PHE A 29 12.24 5.59 8.66
C PHE A 29 11.95 4.14 9.02
N ASN A 30 10.95 3.92 9.87
CA ASN A 30 10.64 2.65 10.53
C ASN A 30 11.89 2.03 11.18
N GLU A 31 12.55 2.82 12.03
CA GLU A 31 13.79 2.47 12.74
C GLU A 31 15.03 2.29 11.85
N ILE A 32 14.90 2.47 10.54
CA ILE A 32 16.02 2.39 9.60
C ILE A 32 16.63 3.76 9.40
N ASP A 33 17.93 3.89 9.67
CA ASP A 33 18.68 5.11 9.46
C ASP A 33 18.85 5.42 7.96
N VAL A 34 18.19 6.49 7.50
CA VAL A 34 18.20 6.88 6.08
C VAL A 34 19.58 7.36 5.64
N TYR A 35 20.36 7.99 6.53
CA TYR A 35 21.70 8.46 6.20
C TYR A 35 22.65 7.29 5.96
N GLU A 36 22.58 6.22 6.76
CA GLU A 36 23.39 5.01 6.53
C GLU A 36 23.10 4.38 5.18
N LEU A 37 21.82 4.31 4.78
CA LEU A 37 21.44 3.80 3.47
C LEU A 37 22.01 4.66 2.34
N ILE A 38 21.99 5.99 2.47
CA ILE A 38 22.56 6.90 1.47
C ILE A 38 24.08 6.72 1.38
N GLN A 39 24.78 6.62 2.51
CA GLN A 39 26.22 6.38 2.51
C GLN A 39 26.58 5.05 1.85
N LYS A 40 25.76 4.02 2.06
CA LYS A 40 25.99 2.68 1.52
C LYS A 40 25.66 2.53 0.03
N TYR A 41 24.54 3.09 -0.41
CA TYR A 41 24.00 2.85 -1.76
C TYR A 41 24.05 4.06 -2.70
N GLY A 42 24.44 5.24 -2.20
CA GLY A 42 24.46 6.48 -2.96
C GLY A 42 23.07 7.07 -3.19
N SER A 43 23.02 8.14 -4.00
CA SER A 43 21.78 8.81 -4.41
C SER A 43 21.74 9.04 -5.93
N PRO A 44 20.56 9.06 -6.58
CA PRO A 44 19.21 8.97 -5.99
C PRO A 44 18.85 7.54 -5.53
N LEU A 45 18.25 7.44 -4.34
CA LEU A 45 17.81 6.18 -3.72
C LEU A 45 16.29 6.18 -3.54
N LYS A 46 15.63 5.09 -3.94
CA LYS A 46 14.22 4.83 -3.62
C LYS A 46 14.13 3.66 -2.63
N LEU A 47 13.59 3.95 -1.44
CA LEU A 47 13.33 2.96 -0.40
C LEU A 47 11.83 2.63 -0.37
N THR A 48 11.49 1.37 -0.10
CA THR A 48 10.11 0.95 0.18
C THR A 48 10.10 0.03 1.38
N TYR A 49 9.33 0.40 2.42
CA TYR A 49 9.16 -0.41 3.61
C TYR A 49 7.90 -1.26 3.48
N LEU A 50 8.08 -2.53 3.06
CA LEU A 50 6.98 -3.45 2.75
C LEU A 50 6.02 -3.69 3.92
N PRO A 51 6.47 -3.86 5.19
CA PRO A 51 5.56 -4.13 6.30
C PRO A 51 4.47 -3.06 6.48
N LYS A 52 4.74 -1.80 6.06
CA LYS A 52 3.75 -0.72 6.12
C LYS A 52 2.51 -1.01 5.29
N ILE A 53 2.63 -1.78 4.21
CA ILE A 53 1.52 -2.17 3.34
C ILE A 53 0.53 -3.03 4.15
N GLY A 54 1.03 -4.08 4.81
CA GLY A 54 0.24 -4.93 5.69
C GLY A 54 -0.40 -4.14 6.83
N GLU A 55 0.36 -3.29 7.52
CA GLU A 55 -0.16 -2.41 8.58
C GLU A 55 -1.35 -1.57 8.11
N LYS A 56 -1.27 -0.95 6.93
CA LYS A 56 -2.36 -0.11 6.40
C LYS A 56 -3.57 -0.93 5.97
N ILE A 57 -3.37 -2.14 5.43
CA ILE A 57 -4.48 -3.08 5.13
C ILE A 57 -5.21 -3.47 6.43
N GLN A 58 -4.48 -3.85 7.47
CA GLN A 58 -5.07 -4.21 8.77
C GLN A 58 -5.76 -3.02 9.44
N THR A 59 -5.17 -1.81 9.32
CA THR A 59 -5.78 -0.57 9.80
C THR A 59 -7.14 -0.33 9.14
N ALA A 60 -7.22 -0.44 7.81
CA ALA A 60 -8.48 -0.30 7.08
C ALA A 60 -9.53 -1.33 7.55
N ARG A 61 -9.14 -2.61 7.64
CA ARG A 61 -10.03 -3.67 8.14
C ARG A 61 -10.52 -3.40 9.57
N LYS A 62 -9.66 -2.90 10.45
CA LYS A 62 -10.03 -2.51 11.82
C LYS A 62 -11.07 -1.40 11.81
N LEU A 63 -10.83 -0.31 11.07
CA LEU A 63 -11.76 0.82 10.99
C LEU A 63 -13.16 0.38 10.53
N PHE A 64 -13.24 -0.46 9.48
CA PHE A 64 -14.52 -0.98 9.01
C PHE A 64 -15.15 -1.96 10.00
N ARG A 65 -14.39 -2.85 10.63
CA ARG A 65 -14.91 -3.77 11.66
C ARG A 65 -15.51 -3.01 12.84
N ASP A 66 -14.79 -2.01 13.35
CA ASP A 66 -15.21 -1.21 14.50
C ASP A 66 -16.50 -0.43 14.16
N ALA A 67 -16.60 0.11 12.94
CA ALA A 67 -17.83 0.77 12.46
C ALA A 67 -19.00 -0.22 12.29
N ILE A 68 -18.77 -1.37 11.64
CA ILE A 68 -19.78 -2.42 11.46
C ILE A 68 -20.36 -2.85 12.81
N GLN A 69 -19.49 -3.08 13.80
CA GLN A 69 -19.90 -3.44 15.16
C GLN A 69 -20.68 -2.31 15.84
N ARG A 70 -20.19 -1.06 15.76
CA ARG A 70 -20.82 0.10 16.39
C ARG A 70 -22.23 0.37 15.88
N TYR A 71 -22.48 0.14 14.59
CA TYR A 71 -23.75 0.46 13.93
C TYR A 71 -24.63 -0.77 13.66
N GLY A 72 -24.23 -1.96 14.12
CA GLY A 72 -24.99 -3.20 13.92
C GLY A 72 -25.18 -3.57 12.44
N TYR A 73 -24.23 -3.22 11.57
CA TYR A 73 -24.32 -3.53 10.14
C TYR A 73 -24.13 -5.04 9.91
N THR A 74 -24.95 -5.64 9.05
CA THR A 74 -24.95 -7.11 8.83
C THR A 74 -24.07 -7.55 7.66
N GLY A 75 -23.63 -6.62 6.82
CA GLY A 75 -22.74 -6.91 5.70
C GLY A 75 -21.27 -7.07 6.12
N LYS A 76 -20.46 -7.57 5.20
CA LYS A 76 -19.03 -7.80 5.41
C LYS A 76 -18.19 -6.77 4.67
N TYR A 77 -17.08 -6.36 5.28
CA TYR A 77 -16.05 -5.58 4.59
C TYR A 77 -15.06 -6.51 3.88
N VAL A 78 -14.79 -6.24 2.60
CA VAL A 78 -13.81 -6.97 1.79
C VAL A 78 -12.81 -5.98 1.21
N TYR A 79 -11.54 -6.12 1.61
CA TYR A 79 -10.48 -5.27 1.09
C TYR A 79 -10.06 -5.74 -0.31
N CYS A 80 -10.23 -4.88 -1.31
CA CYS A 80 -9.81 -5.12 -2.69
C CYS A 80 -8.69 -4.13 -3.04
N TYR A 81 -7.50 -4.62 -3.35
CA TYR A 81 -6.36 -3.81 -3.71
C TYR A 81 -6.40 -3.39 -5.19
N CYS A 82 -6.40 -2.08 -5.43
CA CYS A 82 -6.41 -1.53 -6.79
C CYS A 82 -5.00 -1.57 -7.40
N THR A 83 -4.81 -2.44 -8.39
CA THR A 83 -3.51 -2.67 -9.03
C THR A 83 -2.96 -1.45 -9.79
N LYS A 84 -3.83 -0.52 -10.21
CA LYS A 84 -3.43 0.77 -10.79
C LYS A 84 -2.56 1.61 -9.84
N SER A 85 -2.76 1.51 -8.53
CA SER A 85 -1.98 2.26 -7.54
C SER A 85 -0.52 1.80 -7.49
N SER A 86 -0.28 0.50 -7.65
CA SER A 86 1.06 -0.08 -7.84
C SER A 86 0.94 -1.54 -8.25
N HIS A 87 1.51 -1.89 -9.40
CA HIS A 87 1.52 -3.25 -9.94
C HIS A 87 2.88 -3.95 -9.76
N PHE A 88 3.81 -3.36 -9.00
CA PHE A 88 5.12 -3.96 -8.75
C PHE A 88 4.98 -5.28 -7.98
N ALA A 89 5.69 -6.31 -8.42
CA ALA A 89 5.56 -7.67 -7.86
C ALA A 89 5.81 -7.73 -6.35
N PHE A 90 6.79 -6.98 -5.84
CA PHE A 90 7.08 -6.94 -4.40
C PHE A 90 5.95 -6.31 -3.57
N VAL A 91 5.20 -5.36 -4.14
CA VAL A 91 4.01 -4.78 -3.50
C VAL A 91 2.87 -5.79 -3.52
N LEU A 92 2.61 -6.40 -4.67
CA LEU A 92 1.52 -7.36 -4.83
C LEU A 92 1.73 -8.61 -3.97
N ASN A 93 2.97 -9.08 -3.80
CA ASN A 93 3.28 -10.19 -2.91
C ASN A 93 2.84 -9.87 -1.47
N GLU A 94 3.28 -8.74 -0.91
CA GLU A 94 2.90 -8.31 0.44
C GLU A 94 1.38 -8.10 0.59
N VAL A 95 0.76 -7.48 -0.43
CA VAL A 95 -0.71 -7.27 -0.49
C VAL A 95 -1.46 -8.60 -0.45
N LEU A 96 -1.02 -9.60 -1.21
CA LEU A 96 -1.68 -10.90 -1.32
C LEU A 96 -1.40 -11.81 -0.11
N GLU A 97 -0.22 -11.71 0.49
CA GLU A 97 0.12 -12.38 1.76
C GLU A 97 -0.79 -11.89 2.90
N ASN A 98 -1.32 -10.67 2.80
CA ASN A 98 -2.34 -10.14 3.69
C ASN A 98 -3.79 -10.58 3.34
N GLY A 99 -3.99 -11.55 2.44
CA GLY A 99 -5.30 -12.14 2.13
C GLY A 99 -6.29 -11.16 1.49
N THR A 100 -5.80 -10.24 0.68
CA THR A 100 -6.63 -9.25 -0.02
C THR A 100 -7.25 -9.82 -1.30
N GLN A 101 -8.33 -9.18 -1.75
CA GLN A 101 -8.87 -9.36 -3.09
C GLN A 101 -8.22 -8.34 -4.04
N LEU A 102 -8.45 -8.45 -5.34
CA LEU A 102 -7.83 -7.55 -6.31
C LEU A 102 -8.88 -6.76 -7.10
N GLU A 103 -8.48 -5.58 -7.56
CA GLU A 103 -9.20 -4.77 -8.52
C GLU A 103 -8.29 -4.46 -9.71
N THR A 104 -8.88 -4.54 -10.91
CA THR A 104 -8.24 -4.28 -12.20
C THR A 104 -8.93 -3.13 -12.92
N SER A 105 -8.18 -2.40 -13.75
CA SER A 105 -8.70 -1.20 -14.42
C SER A 105 -8.44 -1.15 -15.92
N SER A 106 -7.73 -2.14 -16.46
CA SER A 106 -7.30 -2.19 -17.86
C SER A 106 -7.06 -3.62 -18.35
N ALA A 107 -6.94 -3.80 -19.68
CA ALA A 107 -6.62 -5.10 -20.27
C ALA A 107 -5.21 -5.60 -19.90
N PHE A 108 -4.29 -4.69 -19.56
CA PHE A 108 -2.94 -5.04 -19.09
C PHE A 108 -2.99 -5.82 -17.77
N ASP A 109 -3.92 -5.45 -16.89
CA ASP A 109 -4.08 -6.09 -15.59
C ASP A 109 -4.54 -7.56 -15.71
N ILE A 110 -5.19 -7.95 -16.81
CA ILE A 110 -5.66 -9.33 -17.02
C ILE A 110 -4.47 -10.30 -17.14
N ASP A 111 -3.41 -9.91 -17.87
CA ASP A 111 -2.20 -10.71 -17.98
C ASP A 111 -1.48 -10.85 -16.63
N LEU A 112 -1.53 -9.80 -15.80
CA LEU A 112 -1.05 -9.83 -14.42
C LEU A 112 -1.84 -10.82 -13.57
N ILE A 113 -3.18 -10.81 -13.63
CA ILE A 113 -4.03 -11.78 -12.91
C ILE A 113 -3.69 -13.21 -13.31
N TRP A 114 -3.59 -13.49 -14.62
CA TRP A 114 -3.21 -14.81 -15.10
C TRP A 114 -1.83 -15.25 -14.62
N ARG A 115 -0.86 -14.33 -14.59
CA ARG A 115 0.48 -14.61 -14.07
C ARG A 115 0.44 -14.93 -12.57
N LEU A 116 -0.29 -14.16 -11.76
CA LEU A 116 -0.44 -14.41 -10.33
C LEU A 116 -1.10 -15.78 -10.07
N TYR A 117 -2.09 -16.16 -10.87
CA TYR A 117 -2.74 -17.47 -10.78
C TYR A 117 -1.77 -18.61 -11.12
N LYS A 118 -1.02 -18.49 -12.22
CA LYS A 118 0.00 -19.49 -12.61
C LYS A 118 1.10 -19.66 -11.57
N LEU A 119 1.45 -18.58 -10.86
CA LEU A 119 2.42 -18.59 -9.76
C LEU A 119 1.82 -19.09 -8.43
N GLY A 120 0.53 -19.44 -8.37
CA GLY A 120 -0.14 -19.89 -7.15
C GLY A 120 -0.37 -18.80 -6.11
N LYS A 121 -0.17 -17.52 -6.46
CA LYS A 121 -0.35 -16.37 -5.55
C LYS A 121 -1.83 -16.01 -5.34
N ILE A 122 -2.68 -16.40 -6.28
CA ILE A 122 -4.15 -16.28 -6.19
C ILE A 122 -4.79 -17.60 -6.63
N ASN A 123 -6.07 -17.79 -6.31
CA ASN A 123 -6.82 -18.99 -6.69
C ASN A 123 -8.23 -18.63 -7.17
N LYS A 124 -9.04 -19.64 -7.54
CA LYS A 124 -10.41 -19.43 -8.06
C LYS A 124 -11.39 -18.82 -7.04
N GLY A 125 -11.04 -18.85 -5.74
CA GLY A 125 -11.78 -18.17 -4.68
C GLY A 125 -11.36 -16.71 -4.49
N THR A 126 -10.31 -16.25 -5.15
CA THR A 126 -9.91 -14.83 -5.14
C THR A 126 -10.87 -14.02 -6.01
N THR A 127 -11.58 -13.09 -5.39
CA THR A 127 -12.42 -12.09 -6.05
C THR A 127 -11.56 -11.10 -6.81
N ILE A 128 -11.90 -10.90 -8.09
CA ILE A 128 -11.30 -9.89 -8.96
C ILE A 128 -12.40 -8.92 -9.40
N ILE A 129 -12.29 -7.64 -9.00
CA ILE A 129 -13.18 -6.58 -9.45
C ILE A 129 -12.63 -5.99 -10.74
N ASN A 130 -13.46 -5.92 -11.77
CA ASN A 130 -13.06 -5.52 -13.12
C ASN A 130 -13.67 -4.15 -13.49
N ASN A 131 -12.93 -3.07 -13.28
CA ASN A 131 -13.32 -1.71 -13.61
C ASN A 131 -12.73 -1.22 -14.93
N GLY A 132 -13.03 0.03 -15.29
CA GLY A 132 -12.53 0.67 -16.49
C GLY A 132 -13.25 0.25 -17.78
N TYR A 133 -12.81 0.86 -18.88
CA TYR A 133 -13.30 0.57 -20.22
C TYR A 133 -12.83 -0.82 -20.69
N LYS A 134 -13.75 -1.60 -21.26
CA LYS A 134 -13.53 -3.00 -21.63
C LYS A 134 -13.55 -3.15 -23.17
N PRO A 135 -12.44 -2.86 -23.86
CA PRO A 135 -12.36 -3.09 -25.30
C PRO A 135 -12.51 -4.58 -25.61
N ARG A 136 -12.77 -4.94 -26.87
CA ARG A 136 -12.92 -6.36 -27.27
C ARG A 136 -11.76 -7.25 -26.79
N GLY A 137 -10.53 -6.76 -26.87
CA GLY A 137 -9.35 -7.48 -26.39
C GLY A 137 -9.26 -7.68 -24.87
N TYR A 138 -10.01 -6.92 -24.07
CA TYR A 138 -10.17 -7.18 -22.62
C TYR A 138 -11.05 -8.41 -22.39
N VAL A 139 -12.17 -8.48 -23.11
CA VAL A 139 -13.20 -9.53 -22.93
C VAL A 139 -12.71 -10.88 -23.48
N GLN A 140 -11.81 -10.87 -24.46
CA GLN A 140 -11.28 -12.07 -25.10
C GLN A 140 -10.09 -12.73 -24.37
N ARG A 141 -9.54 -12.09 -23.34
CA ARG A 141 -8.37 -12.57 -22.57
C ARG A 141 -8.76 -13.39 -21.34
#